data_AF-A0A1J5PH42-F1
#
_entry.id   AF-A0A1J5PH42-F1
#
_cell.length_a   1.000
_cell.length_b   1.000
_cell.length_c   1.000
_cell.angle_alpha   90.00
_cell.angle_beta   90.00
_cell.angle_gamma   90.00
#
_symmetry.space_group_name_H-M   'P 1'
#
loop_
_entity.id
_entity.type
_entity.pdbx_description
1 polymer ?
#
loop_
_entity_poly.entity_id
_entity_poly.type
_entity_poly.pdbx_seq_one_letter_code
_entity_poly.pdbx_strand_id
1 'polypeptide(L)' 'MRSLVQNAMQSALRDAGVAWGNYELNQALLMALDDATLESRWLAGEDVLQAAQVEEVDAAEMARTFDLLKAAGA' A
#
# COMPACT_ATOMS: atom_id res chain seq x y z
N MET A 1 -10.23 -6.27 -13.92
CA MET A 1 -10.02 -4.81 -13.93
C MET A 1 -9.70 -4.26 -12.55
N ARG A 2 -10.49 -4.57 -11.50
CA ARG A 2 -10.22 -4.18 -10.10
C ARG A 2 -8.79 -4.47 -9.65
N SER A 3 -8.34 -5.72 -9.84
CA SER A 3 -6.97 -6.14 -9.49
C SER A 3 -5.89 -5.38 -10.24
N LEU A 4 -6.10 -5.04 -11.52
CA LEU A 4 -5.11 -4.32 -12.32
C LEU A 4 -4.91 -2.88 -11.84
N VAL A 5 -6.00 -2.18 -11.52
CA VAL A 5 -5.95 -0.82 -10.97
C VAL A 5 -5.31 -0.82 -9.57
N GLN A 6 -5.71 -1.79 -8.74
CA GLN A 6 -5.17 -1.94 -7.39
C GLN A 6 -3.65 -2.24 -7.42
N ASN A 7 -3.23 -3.17 -8.27
CA ASN A 7 -1.81 -3.50 -8.44
C ASN A 7 -1.00 -2.32 -9.00
N ALA A 8 -1.55 -1.58 -9.96
CA ALA A 8 -0.91 -0.38 -10.50
C ALA A 8 -0.74 0.71 -9.42
N MET A 9 -1.76 0.90 -8.58
CA MET A 9 -1.71 1.83 -7.44
C MET A 9 -0.66 1.40 -6.42
N GLN A 10 -0.65 0.13 -6.01
CA GLN A 10 0.34 -0.42 -5.07
C GLN A 10 1.77 -0.27 -5.60
N SER A 11 1.99 -0.53 -6.89
CA SER A 11 3.30 -0.30 -7.53
C SER A 11 3.71 1.17 -7.48
N ALA A 12 2.80 2.10 -7.76
CA ALA A 12 3.10 3.54 -7.73
C ALA A 12 3.39 4.03 -6.30
N LEU A 13 2.66 3.53 -5.31
CA LEU A 13 2.90 3.85 -3.89
C LEU A 13 4.26 3.31 -3.42
N ARG A 14 4.63 2.08 -3.83
CA ARG A 14 5.95 1.50 -3.55
C ARG A 14 7.07 2.33 -4.20
N ASP A 15 6.90 2.73 -5.46
CA ASP A 15 7.88 3.56 -6.17
C ASP A 15 8.02 4.96 -5.50
N ALA A 16 6.96 5.47 -4.88
CA ALA A 16 6.96 6.73 -4.13
C ALA A 16 7.51 6.60 -2.69
N GLY A 17 7.84 5.39 -2.23
CA GLY A 17 8.41 5.14 -0.90
C GLY A 17 7.41 5.22 0.25
N VAL A 18 6.11 5.20 -0.03
CA VAL A 18 5.05 5.20 0.98
C VAL A 18 4.49 3.80 1.20
N ALA A 19 3.83 3.59 2.34
CA ALA A 19 3.21 2.31 2.67
C ALA A 19 2.13 1.95 1.62
N TRP A 20 2.19 0.73 1.09
CA TRP A 20 1.45 0.29 -0.12
C TRP A 20 0.59 -0.95 0.12
N GLY A 21 0.39 -1.35 1.38
CA GLY A 21 -0.47 -2.47 1.74
C GLY A 21 -1.94 -2.27 1.34
N ASN A 22 -2.73 -3.35 1.43
CA ASN A 22 -4.18 -3.23 1.42
C ASN A 22 -4.65 -2.89 2.82
N TYR A 23 -5.34 -1.78 2.97
CA TYR A 23 -5.88 -1.33 4.25
C TYR A 23 -7.41 -1.20 4.16
N GLU A 24 -8.09 -1.51 5.25
CA GLU A 24 -9.53 -1.24 5.37
C GLU A 24 -9.74 0.27 5.47
N LEU A 25 -10.57 0.80 4.57
CA LEU A 25 -10.70 2.24 4.36
C LEU A 25 -11.27 2.96 5.58
N ASN A 26 -12.31 2.42 6.21
CA ASN A 26 -12.98 3.12 7.32
C ASN A 26 -12.08 3.19 8.54
N GLN A 27 -11.37 2.11 8.86
CA GLN A 27 -10.42 2.04 9.96
C GLN A 27 -9.23 2.96 9.71
N ALA A 28 -8.64 2.95 8.51
CA ALA A 28 -7.57 3.86 8.13
C ALA A 28 -8.00 5.33 8.22
N LEU A 29 -9.23 5.65 7.80
CA LEU A 29 -9.80 6.99 7.92
C LEU A 29 -10.02 7.41 9.37
N LEU A 30 -10.55 6.53 10.22
CA LEU A 30 -10.72 6.79 11.65
C LEU A 30 -9.37 7.04 12.32
N MET A 31 -8.35 6.25 12.01
CA MET A 31 -6.99 6.47 12.51
C MET A 31 -6.45 7.86 12.11
N ALA A 32 -6.65 8.28 10.86
CA ALA A 32 -6.22 9.59 10.38
C ALA A 32 -6.99 10.76 11.04
N LEU A 33 -8.26 10.55 11.39
CA LEU A 33 -9.06 11.53 12.12
C LEU A 33 -8.64 11.64 13.60
N ASP A 34 -8.20 10.54 14.20
CA ASP A 34 -7.75 10.49 15.61
C ASP A 34 -6.31 11.00 15.80
N ASP A 35 -5.44 10.91 14.78
CA ASP A 35 -4.04 11.35 14.82
C ASP A 35 -3.70 12.30 13.66
N ALA A 36 -3.61 13.60 13.98
CA ALA A 36 -3.26 14.65 13.01
C ALA A 36 -1.83 14.54 12.44
N THR A 37 -0.96 13.70 13.02
CA THR A 37 0.40 13.45 12.52
C THR A 37 0.47 12.25 11.56
N LEU A 38 -0.62 11.49 11.42
CA LEU A 38 -0.63 10.23 10.70
C LEU A 38 -0.29 10.42 9.22
N GLU A 39 -0.86 11.44 8.58
CA GLU A 39 -0.58 11.75 7.16
C GLU A 39 0.91 12.08 6.93
N SER A 40 1.51 12.91 7.78
CA SER A 40 2.90 13.33 7.60
C SER A 40 3.89 12.17 7.79
N ARG A 41 3.61 11.26 8.73
CA ARG A 41 4.39 10.05 8.96
C ARG A 41 4.24 9.05 7.81
N TRP A 42 3.02 8.89 7.27
CA TRP A 42 2.80 8.07 6.08
C TRP A 42 3.56 8.62 4.86
N LEU A 43 3.52 9.95 4.64
CA LEU A 43 4.31 10.61 3.60
C LEU A 43 5.82 10.50 3.82
N ALA A 44 6.28 10.29 5.06
CA ALA A 44 7.67 10.00 5.39
C ALA A 44 8.07 8.53 5.17
N GLY A 45 7.13 7.68 4.73
CA GLY A 45 7.36 6.27 4.41
C GLY A 45 7.08 5.31 5.57
N GLU A 46 6.55 5.77 6.69
CA GLU A 46 6.13 4.89 7.79
C GLU A 46 4.85 4.13 7.44
N ASP A 47 4.78 2.84 7.75
CA ASP A 47 3.52 2.07 7.69
C ASP A 47 2.67 2.30 8.94
N VAL A 48 2.15 3.52 9.06
CA VAL A 48 1.25 3.92 10.15
C VAL A 48 -0.14 3.28 10.06
N LEU A 49 -0.48 2.68 8.92
CA LEU A 49 -1.79 2.06 8.65
C LEU A 49 -1.79 0.54 8.88
N GLN A 50 -0.66 -0.04 9.30
CA GLN A 50 -0.51 -1.48 9.56
C GLN A 50 -1.65 -2.08 10.41
N ALA A 51 -2.22 -1.34 11.35
CA ALA A 51 -3.34 -1.80 12.19
C ALA A 51 -4.66 -2.01 11.42
N ALA A 52 -4.80 -1.39 10.25
CA ALA A 52 -5.93 -1.53 9.33
C ALA A 52 -5.64 -2.49 8.17
N GLN A 53 -4.50 -3.21 8.20
CA GLN A 53 -4.12 -4.06 7.07
C GLN A 53 -5.10 -5.23 6.89
N VAL A 54 -5.49 -5.46 5.63
CA VAL A 54 -6.30 -6.58 5.21
C VAL A 54 -5.39 -7.69 4.68
N GLU A 55 -5.26 -8.78 5.43
CA GLU A 55 -4.51 -9.97 5.03
C GLU A 55 -5.33 -10.82 4.04
N GLU A 56 -5.42 -10.38 2.79
CA GLU A 56 -6.03 -11.18 1.71
C GLU A 56 -4.99 -11.95 0.87
N VAL A 57 -3.73 -11.47 0.79
CA VAL A 57 -2.63 -12.08 0.00
C VAL A 57 -1.26 -11.69 0.62
N ASP A 58 -0.28 -12.61 0.62
CA ASP A 58 1.09 -12.33 1.08
C ASP A 58 1.74 -11.20 0.25
N ALA A 59 2.05 -10.09 0.92
CA ALA A 59 2.69 -8.92 0.31
C ALA A 59 4.03 -9.26 -0.36
N ALA A 60 4.78 -10.23 0.17
CA ALA A 60 6.04 -10.65 -0.41
C ALA A 60 5.84 -11.39 -1.75
N GLU A 61 4.75 -12.12 -1.90
CA GLU A 61 4.39 -12.82 -3.13
C GLU A 61 3.92 -11.85 -4.23
N MET A 62 3.14 -10.83 -3.86
CA MET A 62 2.77 -9.76 -4.78
C MET A 62 3.98 -8.95 -5.23
N ALA A 63 4.88 -8.58 -4.32
CA ALA A 63 6.09 -7.83 -4.65
C ALA A 63 6.95 -8.57 -5.70
N ARG A 64 7.18 -9.87 -5.52
CA ARG A 64 7.91 -10.70 -6.49
C ARG A 64 7.23 -10.71 -7.87
N THR A 65 5.90 -10.79 -7.88
CA THR A 65 5.12 -10.81 -9.14
C THR A 65 5.24 -9.48 -9.88
N PHE A 66 5.19 -8.35 -9.18
CA PHE A 66 5.35 -7.03 -9.79
C PHE A 66 6.73 -6.83 -10.40
N ASP A 67 7.78 -7.23 -9.68
CA ASP A 67 9.16 -7.10 -10.13
C ASP A 67 9.40 -7.92 -11.43
N LEU A 68 8.83 -9.14 -11.50
CA LEU A 68 8.89 -9.99 -12.70
C LEU A 68 8.15 -9.39 -13.91
N LEU A 69 6.97 -8.81 -13.71
CA LEU A 69 6.19 -8.19 -14.79
C LEU A 69 6.87 -6.93 -15.32
N LYS A 70 7.47 -6.10 -14.47
CA LYS A 70 8.26 -4.93 -14.91
C LYS A 70 9.49 -5.37 -15.71
N ALA A 71 10.19 -6.43 -15.29
CA ALA A 71 11.37 -6.92 -15.99
C ALA A 71 11.06 -7.54 -17.37
N ALA A 72 9.88 -8.16 -17.53
CA ALA A 72 9.47 -8.77 -18.80
C ALA A 72 8.93 -7.76 -19.84
N GLY A 73 8.64 -6.52 -19.43
CA GLY A 73 8.15 -5.45 -20.30
C GLY A 73 9.19 -4.42 -20.73
N ALA A 74 10.46 -4.60 -20.34
CA ALA A 74 11.61 -3.79 -20.75
C ALA A 74 12.40 -4.50 -21.87
#